data_AF-A0A5J4NIZ0-F1
#
_entry.id   AF-A0A5J4NIZ0-F1
#
_cell.length_a   1.000
_cell.length_b   1.000
_cell.length_c   1.000
_cell.angle_alpha   90.00
_cell.angle_beta   90.00
_cell.angle_gamma   90.00
#
_symmetry.space_group_name_H-M   'P 1'
#
loop_
_entity.id
_entity.type
_entity.pdbx_description
1 polymer ?
#
loop_
_entity_poly.entity_id
_entity_poly.type
_entity_poly.pdbx_seq_one_letter_code
_entity_poly.pdbx_strand_id
1 'polypeptide(L)'
;MLSTYSPPVILFFLILFRFKFVGDELHLFSALFAITSLDAAKDTAPGDPYCFTFNSTLSYEDAMLRAYVLPMEAILLSIDPIITPFTDGSRQQMSLVSVHLPDWASYYVWRGLCGCQSAASTIDLEQFSSPVAILLHWALTVYYILAYVLPRTSPRTIASVLKTGRLTIHLIGVEHELSMLPVFKELHHLIRLGLEVRLYFIGTHVDPTVNRRIFHISDRLSAIVWAGTYHDFWGTQSNYGIDLPDVVIGLNSGLSAYASWTPTLKLIHALGVPSYFTDACLYSCAWGYKVAGYLGLGPDDYQPDLGPILDDDEGTGIHAPVLNPFRSPVHLRSAGVRWGWFKNAFIFSPIRIPDFSANKDDLIGKLASLQV
;
A
#
# COMPACT_ATOMS: atom_id res chain seq x y z
N MET A 1 6.67 46.14 33.05
CA MET A 1 7.68 45.07 33.13
C MET A 1 6.99 43.74 32.86
N LEU A 2 7.40 43.07 31.78
CA LEU A 2 7.32 41.62 31.48
C LEU A 2 5.96 40.95 31.77
N SER A 3 5.04 40.79 30.82
CA SER A 3 5.09 39.91 29.62
C SER A 3 5.57 38.48 29.91
N THR A 4 4.61 37.59 30.13
CA THR A 4 4.70 36.20 29.67
C THR A 4 3.40 35.86 28.95
N TYR A 5 3.35 36.28 27.68
CA TYR A 5 2.51 35.66 26.66
C TYR A 5 2.78 34.15 26.67
N SER A 6 1.77 33.37 27.03
CA SER A 6 1.73 31.95 26.73
C SER A 6 1.22 31.82 25.29
N PRO A 7 2.02 31.32 24.33
CA PRO A 7 1.51 31.06 23.00
C PRO A 7 0.72 29.74 23.00
N PRO A 8 -0.28 29.60 22.11
CA PRO A 8 -1.29 28.56 22.21
C PRO A 8 -0.74 27.19 21.78
N VAL A 9 -0.66 26.24 22.72
CA VAL A 9 -0.29 24.84 22.48
C VAL A 9 -1.49 23.99 22.01
N ILE A 10 -2.61 24.60 21.60
CA ILE A 10 -3.86 23.87 21.29
C ILE A 10 -4.47 24.33 19.95
N LEU A 11 -3.65 24.44 18.90
CA LEU A 11 -4.19 24.65 17.56
C LEU A 11 -3.30 24.09 16.45
N PHE A 12 -2.89 22.82 16.49
CA PHE A 12 -2.39 22.12 15.29
C PHE A 12 -2.51 20.59 15.39
N PHE A 13 -3.59 20.12 16.03
CA PHE A 13 -4.03 18.74 15.87
C PHE A 13 -4.76 18.61 14.53
N LEU A 14 -4.27 17.73 13.65
CA LEU A 14 -5.03 17.16 12.52
C LEU A 14 -5.57 18.19 11.50
N ILE A 15 -4.77 18.58 10.51
CA ILE A 15 -5.33 18.72 9.15
C ILE A 15 -5.50 17.30 8.59
N LEU A 16 -6.42 16.58 9.18
CA LEU A 16 -6.94 15.32 8.68
C LEU A 16 -8.44 15.43 8.92
N PHE A 17 -9.21 15.31 7.84
CA PHE A 17 -10.68 15.23 7.80
C PHE A 17 -11.50 16.54 7.77
N ARG A 18 -11.20 17.45 6.84
CA ARG A 18 -12.21 18.41 6.33
C ARG A 18 -12.20 18.63 4.82
N PHE A 19 -11.72 17.64 4.07
CA PHE A 19 -11.75 17.71 2.60
C PHE A 19 -12.86 16.86 2.04
N LYS A 20 -13.52 17.40 1.01
CA LYS A 20 -14.62 16.73 0.31
C LYS A 20 -14.08 15.62 -0.59
N PHE A 21 -12.85 15.75 -1.08
CA PHE A 21 -12.20 14.74 -1.90
C PHE A 21 -10.83 14.33 -1.34
N VAL A 22 -10.42 13.14 -1.74
CA VAL A 22 -9.14 12.51 -1.45
C VAL A 22 -8.09 13.04 -2.41
N GLY A 23 -6.90 13.37 -1.91
CA GLY A 23 -5.84 13.95 -2.74
C GLY A 23 -6.05 15.43 -3.08
N ASP A 24 -7.07 16.10 -2.51
CA ASP A 24 -7.28 17.55 -2.62
C ASP A 24 -6.00 18.32 -2.27
N GLU A 25 -5.17 17.83 -1.35
CA GLU A 25 -3.92 18.47 -0.92
C GLU A 25 -2.70 18.17 -1.81
N LEU A 26 -2.81 17.26 -2.79
CA LEU A 26 -1.67 16.87 -3.61
C LEU A 26 -1.11 18.01 -4.47
N HIS A 27 -1.91 19.04 -4.75
CA HIS A 27 -1.41 20.26 -5.36
C HIS A 27 -0.39 20.98 -4.48
N LEU A 28 -0.48 20.90 -3.14
CA LEU A 28 0.54 21.42 -2.22
C LEU A 28 1.86 20.66 -2.33
N PHE A 29 1.79 19.40 -2.75
CA PHE A 29 2.94 18.53 -2.94
C PHE A 29 3.46 18.52 -4.39
N SER A 30 2.84 19.31 -5.28
CA SER A 30 3.22 19.32 -6.69
C SER A 30 4.61 19.89 -6.98
N ALA A 31 5.14 20.71 -6.07
CA ALA A 31 6.51 21.22 -6.14
C ALA A 31 7.57 20.17 -5.72
N LEU A 32 7.14 19.03 -5.16
CA LEU A 32 8.01 18.06 -4.51
C LEU A 32 8.37 16.89 -5.43
N PHE A 33 7.55 16.67 -6.46
CA PHE A 33 7.68 15.56 -7.39
C PHE A 33 7.68 16.09 -8.82
N ALA A 34 8.48 15.45 -9.68
CA ALA A 34 8.23 15.59 -11.11
C ALA A 34 6.86 14.96 -11.41
N ILE A 35 5.99 15.72 -12.08
CA ILE A 35 4.64 15.27 -12.42
C ILE A 35 4.53 15.17 -13.94
N THR A 36 4.09 14.01 -14.40
CA THR A 36 3.72 13.77 -15.81
C THR A 36 2.26 13.35 -15.90
N SER A 37 1.73 13.26 -17.14
CA SER A 37 0.35 12.85 -17.39
C SER A 37 0.32 11.50 -18.08
N LEU A 38 -0.63 10.65 -17.69
CA LEU A 38 -0.89 9.36 -18.35
C LEU A 38 -1.27 9.55 -19.83
N ASP A 39 -1.88 10.68 -20.18
CA ASP A 39 -2.28 10.99 -21.56
C ASP A 39 -1.06 11.40 -22.44
N ALA A 40 0.00 11.95 -21.85
CA ALA A 40 1.20 12.40 -22.57
C ALA A 40 2.19 11.28 -22.92
N ALA A 41 2.09 10.12 -22.24
CA ALA A 41 2.96 8.97 -22.48
C ALA A 41 2.74 8.27 -23.84
N LYS A 42 1.72 8.69 -24.62
CA LYS A 42 1.40 8.16 -25.95
C LYS A 42 2.26 8.72 -27.09
N ASP A 43 2.79 9.94 -26.94
CA ASP A 43 3.41 10.67 -28.06
C ASP A 43 4.95 10.53 -28.09
N THR A 44 5.53 9.78 -27.15
CA THR A 44 6.98 9.48 -27.14
C THR A 44 7.27 8.14 -27.81
N ALA A 45 8.05 8.17 -28.90
CA ALA A 45 8.70 7.01 -29.51
C ALA A 45 9.50 6.20 -28.46
N PRO A 46 9.85 4.92 -28.71
CA PRO A 46 10.55 4.06 -27.73
C PRO A 46 12.02 4.43 -27.55
N GLY A 47 12.27 5.66 -27.11
CA GLY A 47 13.55 6.18 -26.62
C GLY A 47 13.36 6.68 -25.19
N ASP A 48 14.33 6.37 -24.33
CA ASP A 48 14.32 6.53 -22.88
C ASP A 48 13.53 7.76 -22.34
N PRO A 49 12.37 7.56 -21.72
CA PRO A 49 11.61 8.64 -21.08
C PRO A 49 12.18 9.07 -19.71
N TYR A 50 13.33 8.52 -19.31
CA TYR A 50 13.84 8.60 -17.92
C TYR A 50 15.07 9.49 -17.72
N CYS A 51 15.47 10.31 -18.70
CA CYS A 51 16.55 11.28 -18.47
C CYS A 51 16.02 12.55 -17.80
N PHE A 52 15.60 12.43 -16.53
CA PHE A 52 15.42 13.59 -15.66
C PHE A 52 16.64 13.70 -14.74
N THR A 53 17.42 14.77 -14.91
CA THR A 53 18.42 15.17 -13.92
C THR A 53 17.70 15.56 -12.64
N PHE A 54 17.68 14.65 -11.66
CA PHE A 54 17.23 14.91 -10.30
C PHE A 54 18.13 15.97 -9.67
N ASN A 55 17.65 17.20 -9.61
CA ASN A 55 18.34 18.30 -8.94
C ASN A 55 17.46 18.80 -7.79
N SER A 56 17.28 18.01 -6.73
CA SER A 56 16.51 18.49 -5.57
C SER A 56 16.69 17.67 -4.29
N THR A 57 17.87 17.69 -3.67
CA THR A 57 17.94 17.45 -2.21
C THR A 57 17.14 18.51 -1.45
N LEU A 58 17.18 19.76 -1.92
CA LEU A 58 16.53 20.91 -1.24
C LEU A 58 14.99 20.90 -1.32
N SER A 59 14.37 20.49 -2.44
CA SER A 59 12.90 20.43 -2.51
C SER A 59 12.32 19.22 -1.80
N TYR A 60 13.11 18.14 -1.65
CA TYR A 60 12.69 16.94 -0.95
C TYR A 60 12.72 17.08 0.58
N GLU A 61 13.69 17.81 1.15
CA GLU A 61 13.66 18.10 2.59
C GLU A 61 12.43 18.95 2.96
N ASP A 62 12.13 20.00 2.18
CA ASP A 62 10.92 20.82 2.35
C ASP A 62 9.63 20.00 2.15
N ALA A 63 9.65 18.99 1.26
CA ALA A 63 8.55 18.05 1.05
C ALA A 63 8.14 17.32 2.32
N MET A 64 9.15 16.74 2.97
CA MET A 64 8.98 15.95 4.17
C MET A 64 8.57 16.89 5.32
N LEU A 65 9.21 18.05 5.47
CA LEU A 65 8.84 19.02 6.51
C LEU A 65 7.36 19.45 6.44
N ARG A 66 6.76 19.48 5.25
CA ARG A 66 5.32 19.78 5.07
C ARG A 66 4.40 18.58 5.28
N ALA A 67 4.85 17.37 4.96
CA ALA A 67 4.07 16.15 5.07
C ALA A 67 4.02 15.58 6.50
N TYR A 68 5.01 15.88 7.34
CA TYR A 68 5.13 15.35 8.69
C TYR A 68 4.91 16.45 9.74
N VAL A 69 4.12 16.13 10.77
CA VAL A 69 3.74 17.07 11.86
C VAL A 69 4.95 17.47 12.72
N LEU A 70 6.02 16.69 12.70
CA LEU A 70 7.26 16.95 13.43
C LEU A 70 8.46 17.02 12.47
N PRO A 71 9.13 18.19 12.36
CA PRO A 71 10.30 18.37 11.49
C PRO A 71 11.40 17.32 11.65
N MET A 72 11.58 16.80 12.87
CA MET A 72 12.57 15.76 13.16
C MET A 72 12.26 14.44 12.44
N GLU A 73 10.99 14.03 12.38
CA GLU A 73 10.59 12.78 11.70
C GLU A 73 10.69 12.90 10.18
N ALA A 74 10.33 14.07 9.64
CA ALA A 74 10.56 14.41 8.24
C ALA A 74 12.02 14.24 7.87
N ILE A 75 12.92 14.83 8.66
CA ILE A 75 14.37 14.75 8.44
C ILE A 75 14.83 13.29 8.54
N LEU A 76 14.45 12.57 9.59
CA LEU A 76 14.85 11.17 9.77
C LEU A 76 14.38 10.27 8.61
N LEU A 77 13.15 10.46 8.14
CA LEU A 77 12.61 9.70 7.01
C LEU A 77 13.18 10.17 5.65
N SER A 78 13.77 11.36 5.58
CA SER A 78 14.46 11.84 4.38
C SER A 78 15.85 11.23 4.18
N ILE A 79 16.46 10.73 5.27
CA ILE A 79 17.78 10.11 5.26
C ILE A 79 17.64 8.62 4.96
N ASP A 80 18.66 8.04 4.32
CA ASP A 80 18.73 6.60 4.09
C ASP A 80 18.83 5.79 5.41
N PRO A 81 18.27 4.58 5.46
CA PRO A 81 18.29 3.74 6.65
C PRO A 81 19.72 3.38 7.08
N ILE A 82 19.93 3.29 8.40
CA ILE A 82 21.26 3.11 9.03
C ILE A 82 21.81 1.71 8.80
N ILE A 83 20.95 0.69 8.84
CA ILE A 83 21.34 -0.71 8.73
C ILE A 83 21.19 -1.16 7.28
N THR A 84 22.34 -1.40 6.63
CA THR A 84 22.37 -2.06 5.34
C THR A 84 21.82 -3.49 5.46
N PRO A 85 21.06 -3.98 4.47
CA PRO A 85 20.37 -5.26 4.58
C PRO A 85 21.36 -6.40 4.85
N PHE A 86 21.02 -7.27 5.82
CA PHE A 86 21.77 -8.49 6.09
C PHE A 86 21.89 -9.33 4.80
N THR A 87 23.12 -9.53 4.34
CA THR A 87 23.47 -10.32 3.16
C THR A 87 23.58 -11.80 3.52
N ASP A 88 22.45 -12.46 3.79
CA ASP A 88 22.41 -13.92 3.73
C ASP A 88 22.15 -14.35 2.27
N GLY A 89 23.23 -14.77 1.60
CA GLY A 89 23.32 -14.90 0.14
C GLY A 89 22.37 -15.92 -0.51
N SER A 90 21.66 -16.74 0.26
CA SER A 90 20.74 -17.76 -0.25
C SER A 90 19.29 -17.28 -0.39
N ARG A 91 18.77 -16.49 0.57
CA ARG A 91 17.39 -15.91 0.52
C ARG A 91 17.27 -14.73 -0.45
N GLN A 92 18.40 -14.02 -0.64
CA GLN A 92 18.84 -13.32 -1.85
C GLN A 92 17.97 -13.33 -3.11
N GLN A 93 17.91 -14.51 -3.71
CA GLN A 93 17.79 -14.63 -5.17
C GLN A 93 16.35 -14.51 -5.66
N MET A 94 15.37 -14.78 -4.79
CA MET A 94 13.95 -14.85 -5.10
C MET A 94 13.10 -13.95 -4.18
N SER A 95 13.63 -12.79 -3.78
CA SER A 95 12.92 -11.82 -2.94
C SER A 95 12.71 -10.49 -3.65
N LEU A 96 11.51 -9.92 -3.49
CA LEU A 96 11.16 -8.57 -3.95
C LEU A 96 11.60 -7.48 -2.99
N VAL A 97 12.05 -7.83 -1.78
CA VAL A 97 12.42 -6.86 -0.74
C VAL A 97 13.92 -6.91 -0.44
N SER A 98 14.45 -5.76 -0.04
CA SER A 98 15.86 -5.61 0.35
C SER A 98 16.12 -6.13 1.77
N VAL A 99 15.13 -5.99 2.65
CA VAL A 99 15.21 -6.33 4.07
C VAL A 99 13.95 -7.11 4.49
N HIS A 100 14.07 -7.99 5.48
CA HIS A 100 12.95 -8.73 6.08
C HIS A 100 12.72 -8.23 7.51
N LEU A 101 11.63 -7.50 7.71
CA LEU A 101 11.21 -6.88 8.97
C LEU A 101 9.89 -7.54 9.41
N PRO A 102 9.86 -8.32 10.50
CA PRO A 102 8.66 -9.04 10.91
C PRO A 102 7.62 -8.12 11.58
N ASP A 103 8.05 -7.00 12.18
CA ASP A 103 7.19 -6.14 12.99
C ASP A 103 7.68 -4.69 13.10
N TRP A 104 6.89 -3.86 13.76
CA TRP A 104 7.24 -2.47 14.07
C TRP A 104 8.54 -2.36 14.85
N ALA A 105 8.81 -3.26 15.80
CA ALA A 105 10.03 -3.19 16.61
C ALA A 105 11.29 -3.29 15.73
N SER A 106 11.29 -4.27 14.83
CA SER A 106 12.35 -4.49 13.85
C SER A 106 12.50 -3.32 12.88
N TYR A 107 11.37 -2.73 12.45
CA TYR A 107 11.39 -1.53 11.60
C TYR A 107 12.04 -0.33 12.29
N TYR A 108 11.70 -0.05 13.55
CA TYR A 108 12.26 1.09 14.29
C TYR A 108 13.77 0.94 14.48
N VAL A 109 14.24 -0.28 14.79
CA VAL A 109 15.67 -0.58 14.88
C VAL A 109 16.36 -0.39 13.52
N TRP A 110 15.81 -1.01 12.46
CA TRP A 110 16.37 -0.89 11.10
C TRP A 110 16.44 0.55 10.61
N ARG A 111 15.39 1.33 10.91
CA ARG A 111 15.29 2.73 10.50
C ARG A 111 16.15 3.68 11.34
N GLY A 112 16.63 3.24 12.50
CA GLY A 112 17.41 4.06 13.42
C GLY A 112 16.56 5.00 14.28
N LEU A 113 15.30 4.64 14.54
CA LEU A 113 14.36 5.44 15.32
C LEU A 113 14.40 5.13 16.82
N CYS A 114 15.10 4.06 17.21
CA CYS A 114 15.41 3.78 18.61
C CYS A 114 16.69 4.53 19.03
N GLY A 115 16.69 5.14 20.21
CA GLY A 115 17.84 5.86 20.74
C GLY A 115 19.09 4.96 20.85
N CYS A 116 20.27 5.53 20.60
CA CYS A 116 21.53 4.81 20.73
C CYS A 116 21.76 4.41 22.20
N GLN A 117 22.00 3.11 22.42
CA GLN A 117 22.53 2.46 23.62
C GLN A 117 21.52 2.07 24.72
N SER A 118 21.33 0.75 24.88
CA SER A 118 21.82 0.06 26.08
C SER A 118 21.82 -1.45 25.84
N ALA A 119 22.93 -2.10 26.15
CA ALA A 119 23.09 -3.55 26.18
C ALA A 119 22.35 -4.14 27.41
N ALA A 120 21.05 -3.90 27.52
CA ALA A 120 20.20 -4.44 28.56
C ALA A 120 19.05 -5.22 27.92
N SER A 121 18.86 -6.44 28.42
CA SER A 121 17.92 -7.47 27.98
C SER A 121 16.43 -7.14 28.25
N THR A 122 16.05 -5.87 28.21
CA THR A 122 14.69 -5.41 28.53
C THR A 122 14.23 -4.44 27.44
N ILE A 123 13.12 -4.77 26.79
CA ILE A 123 12.48 -3.89 25.79
C ILE A 123 11.89 -2.70 26.55
N ASP A 124 12.60 -1.57 26.59
CA ASP A 124 12.05 -0.33 27.13
C ASP A 124 11.08 0.29 26.12
N LEU A 125 9.80 0.37 26.50
CA LEU A 125 8.74 0.95 25.66
C LEU A 125 9.01 2.42 25.27
N GLU A 126 9.86 3.14 26.02
CA GLU A 126 10.32 4.50 25.69
C GLU A 126 11.13 4.55 24.38
N GLN A 127 11.69 3.42 23.92
CA GLN A 127 12.43 3.30 22.66
C GLN A 127 11.52 3.37 21.41
N PHE A 128 10.19 3.30 21.58
CA PHE A 128 9.18 3.42 20.52
C PHE A 128 8.39 4.74 20.62
N SER A 129 9.07 5.82 21.00
CA SER A 129 8.46 7.15 21.15
C SER A 129 8.10 7.83 19.82
N SER A 130 8.72 7.40 18.71
CA SER A 130 8.40 7.95 17.39
C SER A 130 6.98 7.55 16.93
N PRO A 131 6.11 8.49 16.54
CA PRO A 131 4.75 8.24 16.05
C PRO A 131 4.69 7.77 14.58
N VAL A 132 5.82 7.47 13.93
CA VAL A 132 5.86 7.11 12.50
C VAL A 132 4.98 5.92 12.14
N ALA A 133 4.70 5.02 13.09
CA ALA A 133 3.78 3.90 12.87
C ALA A 133 2.34 4.36 12.55
N ILE A 134 1.94 5.55 12.99
CA ILE A 134 0.64 6.16 12.66
C ILE A 134 0.61 6.61 11.20
N LEU A 135 1.76 6.92 10.60
CA LEU A 135 1.87 7.43 9.23
C LEU A 135 2.10 6.28 8.25
N LEU A 136 3.06 5.41 8.56
CA LEU A 136 3.59 4.41 7.64
C LEU A 136 2.77 3.13 7.54
N HIS A 137 1.72 2.96 8.36
CA HIS A 137 1.02 1.67 8.44
C HIS A 137 0.50 1.17 7.08
N TRP A 138 0.05 2.04 6.17
CA TRP A 138 -0.35 1.60 4.83
C TRP A 138 0.83 1.16 3.97
N ALA A 139 1.90 1.95 3.91
CA ALA A 139 3.11 1.60 3.16
C ALA A 139 3.71 0.28 3.67
N LEU A 140 3.79 0.10 4.99
CA LEU A 140 4.36 -1.10 5.59
C LEU A 140 3.43 -2.31 5.53
N THR A 141 2.11 -2.09 5.41
CA THR A 141 1.17 -3.16 5.03
C THR A 141 1.46 -3.67 3.61
N VAL A 142 1.68 -2.77 2.64
CA VAL A 142 2.06 -3.14 1.27
C VAL A 142 3.37 -3.92 1.28
N TYR A 143 4.38 -3.41 1.99
CA TYR A 143 5.65 -4.11 2.19
C TYR A 143 5.47 -5.51 2.77
N TYR A 144 4.67 -5.66 3.84
CA TYR A 144 4.47 -6.95 4.49
C TYR A 144 3.81 -7.97 3.56
N ILE A 145 2.83 -7.53 2.77
CA ILE A 145 2.22 -8.36 1.73
C ILE A 145 3.28 -8.84 0.73
N LEU A 146 4.14 -7.95 0.23
CA LEU A 146 5.20 -8.30 -0.72
C LEU A 146 6.28 -9.21 -0.12
N ALA A 147 6.61 -9.03 1.15
CA ALA A 147 7.71 -9.71 1.83
C ALA A 147 7.33 -11.09 2.37
N TYR A 148 6.09 -11.27 2.85
CA TYR A 148 5.69 -12.46 3.61
C TYR A 148 4.48 -13.18 3.02
N VAL A 149 3.47 -12.45 2.51
CA VAL A 149 2.23 -13.08 2.04
C VAL A 149 2.34 -13.54 0.59
N LEU A 150 2.70 -12.63 -0.32
CA LEU A 150 2.81 -12.88 -1.77
C LEU A 150 3.78 -14.02 -2.14
N PRO A 151 4.97 -14.16 -1.51
CA PRO A 151 5.87 -15.26 -1.83
C PRO A 151 5.28 -16.65 -1.55
N ARG A 152 4.36 -16.76 -0.58
CA ARG A 152 3.72 -18.02 -0.18
C ARG A 152 2.55 -18.38 -1.09
N THR A 153 1.77 -17.38 -1.48
CA THR A 153 0.55 -17.55 -2.28
C THR A 153 0.80 -17.52 -3.78
N SER A 154 1.82 -16.80 -4.26
CA SER A 154 2.06 -16.57 -5.69
C SER A 154 3.54 -16.46 -6.04
N PRO A 155 4.36 -17.51 -5.79
CA PRO A 155 5.80 -17.50 -6.08
C PRO A 155 6.12 -17.27 -7.57
N ARG A 156 5.21 -17.64 -8.49
CA ARG A 156 5.37 -17.39 -9.93
C ARG A 156 5.39 -15.90 -10.26
N THR A 157 4.59 -15.10 -9.57
CA THR A 157 4.58 -13.63 -9.72
C THR A 157 5.93 -13.05 -9.33
N ILE A 158 6.53 -13.53 -8.22
CA ILE A 158 7.86 -13.11 -7.78
C ILE A 158 8.90 -13.36 -8.89
N ALA A 159 8.90 -14.57 -9.47
CA ALA A 159 9.81 -14.92 -10.56
C ALA A 159 9.61 -14.03 -11.80
N SER A 160 8.35 -13.73 -12.15
CA SER A 160 8.01 -12.85 -13.26
C SER A 160 8.54 -11.43 -13.05
N VAL A 161 8.28 -10.83 -11.88
CA VAL A 161 8.74 -9.48 -11.52
C VAL A 161 10.26 -9.38 -11.54
N LEU A 162 10.96 -10.37 -10.99
CA LEU A 162 12.43 -10.39 -10.99
C LEU A 162 13.01 -10.51 -12.40
N LYS A 163 12.32 -11.19 -13.32
CA LYS A 163 12.71 -11.31 -14.72
C LYS A 163 12.45 -10.02 -15.50
N THR A 164 11.32 -9.35 -15.27
CA THR A 164 10.95 -8.12 -15.97
C THR A 164 11.65 -6.89 -15.40
N GLY A 165 12.14 -6.95 -14.16
CA GLY A 165 12.74 -5.82 -13.46
C GLY A 165 11.72 -4.74 -13.04
N ARG A 166 10.42 -5.06 -13.10
CA ARG A 166 9.34 -4.08 -12.86
C ARG A 166 8.22 -4.71 -12.04
N LEU A 167 7.80 -3.98 -11.00
CA LEU A 167 6.73 -4.35 -10.06
C LEU A 167 5.58 -3.35 -10.15
N THR A 168 4.41 -3.82 -10.60
CA THR A 168 3.20 -3.03 -10.74
C THR A 168 2.17 -3.42 -9.69
N ILE A 169 1.86 -2.49 -8.79
CA ILE A 169 0.95 -2.67 -7.65
C ILE A 169 -0.27 -1.79 -7.85
N HIS A 170 -1.46 -2.36 -7.87
CA HIS A 170 -2.71 -1.59 -7.91
C HIS A 170 -3.30 -1.51 -6.51
N LEU A 171 -3.24 -0.32 -5.90
CA LEU A 171 -3.94 0.03 -4.67
C LEU A 171 -5.35 0.49 -5.04
N ILE A 172 -6.37 -0.27 -4.63
CA ILE A 172 -7.75 -0.10 -5.08
C ILE A 172 -8.69 0.25 -3.93
N GLY A 173 -9.75 1.01 -4.23
CA GLY A 173 -10.65 1.53 -3.20
C GLY A 173 -9.96 2.58 -2.33
N VAL A 174 -8.98 3.29 -2.89
CA VAL A 174 -8.19 4.28 -2.16
C VAL A 174 -9.07 5.41 -1.66
N GLU A 175 -8.90 5.72 -0.39
CA GLU A 175 -9.46 6.89 0.26
C GLU A 175 -8.31 7.70 0.86
N HIS A 176 -8.10 7.68 2.17
CA HIS A 176 -7.15 8.57 2.82
C HIS A 176 -5.68 8.30 2.47
N GLU A 177 -5.35 7.14 1.89
CA GLU A 177 -4.00 6.72 1.55
C GLU A 177 -3.32 7.67 0.57
N LEU A 178 -4.06 8.15 -0.44
CA LEU A 178 -3.50 9.04 -1.47
C LEU A 178 -3.08 10.39 -0.89
N SER A 179 -3.79 10.90 0.12
CA SER A 179 -3.40 12.14 0.81
C SER A 179 -2.08 12.00 1.58
N MET A 180 -1.60 10.78 1.81
CA MET A 180 -0.32 10.46 2.43
C MET A 180 0.70 9.92 1.43
N LEU A 181 0.58 10.31 0.16
CA LEU A 181 1.50 9.89 -0.91
C LEU A 181 3.00 9.98 -0.55
N PRO A 182 3.51 11.04 0.10
CA PRO A 182 4.93 11.13 0.46
C PRO A 182 5.42 10.00 1.36
N VAL A 183 4.55 9.43 2.19
CA VAL A 183 4.86 8.34 3.12
C VAL A 183 5.15 7.03 2.37
N PHE A 184 4.58 6.84 1.19
CA PHE A 184 4.87 5.68 0.34
C PHE A 184 6.29 5.68 -0.23
N LYS A 185 7.04 6.79 -0.12
CA LYS A 185 8.46 6.81 -0.48
C LYS A 185 9.28 5.80 0.33
N GLU A 186 8.87 5.46 1.55
CA GLU A 186 9.59 4.44 2.36
C GLU A 186 9.69 3.08 1.65
N LEU A 187 8.76 2.76 0.74
CA LEU A 187 8.85 1.57 -0.10
C LEU A 187 10.09 1.55 -1.01
N HIS A 188 10.65 2.72 -1.34
CA HIS A 188 11.93 2.83 -2.04
C HIS A 188 13.06 2.14 -1.26
N HIS A 189 13.07 2.20 0.06
CA HIS A 189 14.13 1.58 0.85
C HIS A 189 13.86 0.10 1.12
N LEU A 190 12.58 -0.27 1.21
CA LEU A 190 12.15 -1.61 1.57
C LEU A 190 12.13 -2.59 0.39
N ILE A 191 11.75 -2.15 -0.81
CA ILE A 191 11.70 -2.97 -2.02
C ILE A 191 13.11 -3.12 -2.61
N ARG A 192 13.41 -4.24 -3.28
CA ARG A 192 14.70 -4.53 -3.92
C ARG A 192 15.14 -3.41 -4.86
N LEU A 193 16.35 -2.88 -4.72
CA LEU A 193 16.88 -1.71 -5.44
C LEU A 193 16.83 -1.82 -6.98
N GLY A 194 16.96 -3.01 -7.55
CA GLY A 194 16.95 -3.23 -9.01
C GLY A 194 15.56 -3.28 -9.66
N LEU A 195 14.49 -2.96 -8.93
CA LEU A 195 13.13 -2.96 -9.45
C LEU A 195 12.62 -1.54 -9.70
N GLU A 196 12.02 -1.32 -10.87
CA GLU A 196 11.11 -0.20 -11.12
C GLU A 196 9.75 -0.53 -10.47
N VAL A 197 9.23 0.37 -9.65
CA VAL A 197 7.98 0.19 -8.90
C VAL A 197 6.94 1.21 -9.36
N ARG A 198 5.77 0.71 -9.76
CA ARG A 198 4.62 1.53 -10.16
C ARG A 198 3.45 1.25 -9.23
N LEU A 199 3.05 2.27 -8.47
CA LEU A 199 1.88 2.23 -7.59
C LEU A 199 0.69 2.90 -8.27
N TYR A 200 -0.36 2.18 -8.58
CA TYR A 200 -1.61 2.77 -9.06
C TYR A 200 -2.54 3.01 -7.88
N PHE A 201 -2.92 4.26 -7.62
CA PHE A 201 -3.92 4.65 -6.64
C PHE A 201 -5.25 4.86 -7.34
N ILE A 202 -6.20 3.95 -7.11
CA ILE A 202 -7.50 3.90 -7.79
C ILE A 202 -8.61 4.04 -6.75
N GLY A 203 -9.42 5.10 -6.85
CA GLY A 203 -10.49 5.37 -5.88
C GLY A 203 -11.57 6.30 -6.42
N THR A 204 -12.81 6.14 -5.95
CA THR A 204 -13.99 6.86 -6.45
C THR A 204 -14.10 8.30 -5.97
N HIS A 205 -13.43 8.63 -4.87
CA HIS A 205 -13.51 9.94 -4.22
C HIS A 205 -12.22 10.76 -4.39
N VAL A 206 -11.41 10.46 -5.40
CA VAL A 206 -10.18 11.18 -5.72
C VAL A 206 -10.50 12.53 -6.36
N ASP A 207 -9.76 13.57 -5.98
CA ASP A 207 -9.84 14.91 -6.57
C ASP A 207 -9.61 14.82 -8.10
N PRO A 208 -10.56 15.30 -8.93
CA PRO A 208 -10.41 15.34 -10.37
C PRO A 208 -9.15 16.05 -10.86
N THR A 209 -8.59 17.00 -10.11
CA THR A 209 -7.40 17.76 -10.52
C THR A 209 -6.15 16.89 -10.62
N VAL A 210 -6.08 15.81 -9.81
CA VAL A 210 -4.95 14.88 -9.78
C VAL A 210 -5.21 13.58 -10.53
N ASN A 211 -6.41 13.40 -11.07
CA ASN A 211 -6.74 12.26 -11.91
C ASN A 211 -5.79 12.18 -13.10
N ARG A 212 -5.34 10.95 -13.42
CA ARG A 212 -4.42 10.63 -14.53
C ARG A 212 -3.04 11.26 -14.43
N ARG A 213 -2.65 11.74 -13.25
CA ARG A 213 -1.29 12.22 -13.00
C ARG A 213 -0.37 11.09 -12.56
N ILE A 214 0.88 11.21 -12.95
CA ILE A 214 1.98 10.36 -12.52
C ILE A 214 2.92 11.22 -11.68
N PHE A 215 3.09 10.85 -10.41
CA PHE A 215 4.00 11.46 -9.47
C PHE A 215 5.27 10.60 -9.39
N HIS A 216 6.41 11.14 -9.80
CA HIS A 216 7.69 10.46 -9.68
C HIS A 216 8.26 10.69 -8.27
N ILE A 217 8.01 9.75 -7.35
CA ILE A 217 8.38 9.82 -5.94
C ILE A 217 9.90 9.66 -5.74
N SER A 218 10.52 8.80 -6.56
CA SER A 218 11.97 8.65 -6.69
C SER A 218 12.32 8.25 -8.13
N ASP A 219 13.60 8.02 -8.39
CA ASP A 219 14.13 7.52 -9.67
C ASP A 219 13.47 6.21 -10.13
N ARG A 220 13.10 5.34 -9.19
CA ARG A 220 12.51 4.01 -9.48
C ARG A 220 11.10 3.81 -8.97
N LEU A 221 10.52 4.76 -8.23
CA LEU A 221 9.17 4.65 -7.65
C LEU A 221 8.28 5.75 -8.22
N SER A 222 7.22 5.34 -8.91
CA SER A 222 6.21 6.25 -9.44
C SER A 222 4.83 5.89 -8.91
N ALA A 223 4.01 6.91 -8.65
CA ALA A 223 2.61 6.75 -8.28
C ALA A 223 1.69 7.33 -9.35
N ILE A 224 0.78 6.50 -9.85
CA ILE A 224 -0.19 6.83 -10.88
C ILE A 224 -1.55 6.96 -10.21
N VAL A 225 -2.24 8.06 -10.45
CA VAL A 225 -3.53 8.34 -9.81
C VAL A 225 -4.66 8.20 -10.82
N TRP A 226 -5.73 7.53 -10.42
CA TRP A 226 -6.93 7.44 -11.24
C TRP A 226 -8.21 7.52 -10.40
N ALA A 227 -9.16 8.33 -10.86
CA ALA A 227 -10.42 8.60 -10.19
C ALA A 227 -11.57 7.76 -10.77
N GLY A 228 -12.18 6.92 -9.93
CA GLY A 228 -13.35 6.08 -10.24
C GLY A 228 -13.24 4.68 -9.60
N THR A 229 -13.96 3.70 -10.15
CA THR A 229 -13.87 2.30 -9.71
C THR A 229 -12.78 1.50 -10.46
N TYR A 230 -12.30 0.41 -9.87
CA TYR A 230 -11.28 -0.43 -10.52
C TYR A 230 -11.72 -1.04 -11.85
N HIS A 231 -12.99 -1.41 -11.97
CA HIS A 231 -13.53 -1.97 -13.21
C HIS A 231 -13.70 -0.93 -14.32
N ASP A 232 -14.03 0.32 -13.97
CA ASP A 232 -14.01 1.44 -14.92
C ASP A 232 -12.59 1.76 -15.39
N PHE A 233 -11.62 1.77 -14.47
CA PHE A 233 -10.20 1.93 -14.79
C PHE A 233 -9.76 0.90 -15.83
N TRP A 234 -10.05 -0.38 -15.57
CA TRP A 234 -9.72 -1.47 -16.48
C TRP A 234 -10.48 -1.37 -17.81
N GLY A 235 -11.74 -0.93 -17.80
CA GLY A 235 -12.49 -0.66 -19.03
C GLY A 235 -11.83 0.41 -19.93
N THR A 236 -11.14 1.38 -19.33
CA THR A 236 -10.40 2.42 -20.07
C THR A 236 -8.98 2.00 -20.50
N GLN A 237 -8.45 0.89 -19.96
CA GLN A 237 -7.07 0.44 -20.15
C GLN A 237 -6.72 0.08 -21.59
N SER A 238 -7.68 -0.42 -22.38
CA SER A 238 -7.47 -0.72 -23.80
C SER A 238 -6.96 0.49 -24.59
N ASN A 239 -7.26 1.70 -24.12
CA ASN A 239 -6.85 2.93 -24.76
C ASN A 239 -5.43 3.37 -24.38
N TYR A 240 -4.82 2.81 -23.32
CA TYR A 240 -3.58 3.34 -22.72
C TYR A 240 -2.43 2.33 -22.63
N GLY A 241 -2.64 1.07 -23.06
CA GLY A 241 -1.58 0.07 -23.05
C GLY A 241 -1.01 -0.20 -21.65
N ILE A 242 -1.84 -0.03 -20.60
CA ILE A 242 -1.42 -0.33 -19.23
C ILE A 242 -1.19 -1.84 -19.14
N ASP A 243 -0.10 -2.25 -18.49
CA ASP A 243 0.21 -3.65 -18.30
C ASP A 243 -0.69 -4.28 -17.21
N LEU A 244 -0.81 -5.61 -17.23
CA LEU A 244 -1.47 -6.33 -16.13
C LEU A 244 -0.72 -6.08 -14.82
N PRO A 245 -1.41 -5.81 -13.70
CA PRO A 245 -0.75 -5.69 -12.40
C PRO A 245 -0.12 -7.01 -11.98
N ASP A 246 0.98 -6.92 -11.23
CA ASP A 246 1.59 -8.06 -10.56
C ASP A 246 0.84 -8.40 -9.27
N VAL A 247 0.27 -7.39 -8.60
CA VAL A 247 -0.53 -7.57 -7.38
C VAL A 247 -1.57 -6.46 -7.24
N VAL A 248 -2.74 -6.82 -6.71
CA VAL A 248 -3.82 -5.90 -6.35
C VAL A 248 -3.95 -5.87 -4.82
N ILE A 249 -4.07 -4.68 -4.22
CA ILE A 249 -4.23 -4.52 -2.78
C ILE A 249 -5.38 -3.55 -2.48
N GLY A 250 -6.38 -4.00 -1.72
CA GLY A 250 -7.46 -3.16 -1.20
C GLY A 250 -7.28 -2.86 0.28
N LEU A 251 -6.91 -1.63 0.62
CA LEU A 251 -6.63 -1.22 2.00
C LEU A 251 -7.95 -0.82 2.68
N ASN A 252 -8.23 -1.40 3.86
CA ASN A 252 -9.47 -1.15 4.62
C ASN A 252 -10.74 -1.28 3.75
N SER A 253 -10.73 -2.29 2.87
CA SER A 253 -11.61 -2.38 1.71
C SER A 253 -13.11 -2.45 2.02
N GLY A 254 -13.52 -3.03 3.15
CA GLY A 254 -14.93 -3.17 3.51
C GLY A 254 -15.74 -3.85 2.41
N LEU A 255 -15.28 -5.01 1.93
CA LEU A 255 -15.84 -5.69 0.74
C LEU A 255 -17.36 -5.91 0.78
N SER A 256 -17.94 -6.06 1.97
CA SER A 256 -19.37 -6.23 2.19
C SER A 256 -20.15 -4.94 2.39
N ALA A 257 -19.47 -3.81 2.60
CA ALA A 257 -20.10 -2.53 2.88
C ALA A 257 -20.59 -1.81 1.62
N TYR A 258 -19.99 -2.09 0.46
CA TYR A 258 -20.28 -1.39 -0.79
C TYR A 258 -20.53 -2.34 -1.96
N ALA A 259 -21.68 -2.20 -2.62
CA ALA A 259 -22.05 -3.03 -3.77
C ALA A 259 -21.10 -2.87 -4.97
N SER A 260 -20.39 -1.74 -5.07
CA SER A 260 -19.39 -1.44 -6.10
C SER A 260 -18.20 -2.41 -6.11
N TRP A 261 -17.99 -3.17 -5.03
CA TRP A 261 -16.97 -4.23 -5.00
C TRP A 261 -17.31 -5.42 -5.89
N THR A 262 -18.59 -5.75 -6.09
CA THR A 262 -19.00 -6.95 -6.85
C THR A 262 -18.38 -7.02 -8.26
N PRO A 263 -18.53 -6.01 -9.14
CA PRO A 263 -17.89 -6.02 -10.46
C PRO A 263 -16.35 -6.03 -10.36
N THR A 264 -15.77 -5.30 -9.40
CA THR A 264 -14.32 -5.26 -9.15
C THR A 264 -13.76 -6.63 -8.79
N LEU A 265 -14.40 -7.36 -7.87
CA LEU A 265 -13.96 -8.68 -7.41
C LEU A 265 -14.04 -9.71 -8.55
N LYS A 266 -15.13 -9.69 -9.33
CA LYS A 266 -15.27 -10.54 -10.52
C LYS A 266 -14.17 -10.27 -11.54
N LEU A 267 -13.84 -9.00 -11.79
CA LEU A 267 -12.76 -8.61 -12.68
C LEU A 267 -11.41 -9.12 -12.17
N ILE A 268 -11.07 -8.89 -10.90
CA ILE A 268 -9.80 -9.36 -10.31
C ILE A 268 -9.65 -10.88 -10.46
N HIS A 269 -10.72 -11.63 -10.16
CA HIS A 269 -10.74 -13.07 -10.34
C HIS A 269 -10.53 -13.48 -11.81
N ALA A 270 -11.19 -12.81 -12.75
CA ALA A 270 -11.04 -13.06 -14.19
C ALA A 270 -9.62 -12.75 -14.70
N LEU A 271 -8.95 -11.75 -14.12
CA LEU A 271 -7.57 -11.41 -14.45
C LEU A 271 -6.56 -12.43 -13.91
N GLY A 272 -6.93 -13.24 -12.92
CA GLY A 272 -6.05 -14.22 -12.30
C GLY A 272 -4.84 -13.59 -11.60
N VAL A 273 -4.99 -12.35 -11.12
CA VAL A 273 -3.92 -11.60 -10.44
C VAL A 273 -4.03 -11.83 -8.93
N PRO A 274 -2.90 -12.01 -8.21
CA PRO A 274 -2.91 -12.08 -6.75
C PRO A 274 -3.51 -10.82 -6.13
N SER A 275 -4.47 -11.00 -5.21
CA SER A 275 -5.19 -9.89 -4.60
C SER A 275 -5.30 -10.03 -3.08
N TYR A 276 -4.92 -8.98 -2.35
CA TYR A 276 -4.97 -8.95 -0.90
C TYR A 276 -5.81 -7.78 -0.43
N PHE A 277 -6.53 -7.99 0.65
CA PHE A 277 -7.40 -6.99 1.23
C PHE A 277 -7.08 -6.85 2.71
N THR A 278 -7.30 -5.66 3.25
CA THR A 278 -7.20 -5.45 4.69
C THR A 278 -8.50 -4.92 5.26
N ASP A 279 -8.72 -5.21 6.52
CA ASP A 279 -9.84 -4.67 7.28
C ASP A 279 -9.49 -4.45 8.75
N ALA A 280 -10.33 -3.69 9.44
CA ALA A 280 -10.09 -3.23 10.79
C ALA A 280 -10.48 -4.23 11.88
N CYS A 281 -11.27 -5.25 11.52
CA CYS A 281 -11.72 -6.29 12.44
C CYS A 281 -11.99 -7.63 11.72
N LEU A 282 -11.92 -8.72 12.49
CA LEU A 282 -12.22 -10.07 12.00
C LEU A 282 -13.63 -10.22 11.46
N TYR A 283 -14.60 -9.54 12.08
CA TYR A 283 -15.99 -9.58 11.64
C TYR A 283 -16.15 -9.08 10.20
N SER A 284 -15.48 -7.97 9.85
CA SER A 284 -15.51 -7.45 8.49
C SER A 284 -14.79 -8.37 7.49
N CYS A 285 -13.65 -8.96 7.90
CA CYS A 285 -12.97 -9.97 7.10
C CYS A 285 -13.87 -11.17 6.80
N ALA A 286 -14.63 -11.63 7.81
CA ALA A 286 -15.55 -12.76 7.65
C ALA A 286 -16.63 -12.48 6.60
N TRP A 287 -17.19 -11.28 6.61
CA TRP A 287 -18.12 -10.88 5.56
C TRP A 287 -17.44 -10.75 4.19
N GLY A 288 -16.17 -10.35 4.14
CA GLY A 288 -15.36 -10.37 2.93
C GLY A 288 -15.26 -11.77 2.31
N TYR A 289 -14.97 -12.80 3.11
CA TYR A 289 -14.99 -14.20 2.65
C TYR A 289 -16.38 -14.62 2.17
N LYS A 290 -17.44 -14.32 2.93
CA LYS A 290 -18.82 -14.65 2.53
C LYS A 290 -19.22 -14.00 1.21
N VAL A 291 -18.81 -12.76 0.96
CA VAL A 291 -19.05 -12.07 -0.31
C VAL A 291 -18.32 -12.78 -1.44
N ALA A 292 -17.04 -13.12 -1.28
CA ALA A 292 -16.28 -13.84 -2.30
C ALA A 292 -16.87 -15.24 -2.57
N GLY A 293 -17.25 -15.96 -1.51
CA GLY A 293 -17.91 -17.27 -1.58
C GLY A 293 -19.27 -17.22 -2.29
N TYR A 294 -20.13 -16.26 -1.92
CA TYR A 294 -21.42 -16.03 -2.57
C TYR A 294 -21.29 -15.72 -4.08
N LEU A 295 -20.23 -15.00 -4.45
CA LEU A 295 -19.91 -14.69 -5.85
C LEU A 295 -19.21 -15.85 -6.59
N GLY A 296 -18.90 -16.96 -5.91
CA GLY A 296 -18.19 -18.10 -6.47
C GLY A 296 -16.72 -17.84 -6.79
N LEU A 297 -16.10 -16.82 -6.17
CA LEU A 297 -14.74 -16.36 -6.46
C LEU A 297 -13.68 -17.02 -5.57
N GLY A 298 -14.09 -17.62 -4.46
CA GLY A 298 -13.20 -18.25 -3.49
C GLY A 298 -13.97 -19.12 -2.49
N PRO A 299 -13.28 -19.66 -1.48
CA PRO A 299 -13.90 -20.55 -0.51
C PRO A 299 -14.83 -19.78 0.43
N ASP A 300 -15.89 -20.45 0.89
CA ASP A 300 -16.85 -19.97 1.91
C ASP A 300 -16.70 -20.79 3.20
N ASP A 301 -15.45 -21.06 3.59
CA ASP A 301 -15.09 -21.93 4.70
C ASP A 301 -14.72 -21.17 5.98
N TYR A 302 -14.50 -19.85 5.90
CA TYR A 302 -14.19 -19.05 7.08
C TYR A 302 -15.42 -18.84 7.98
N GLN A 303 -15.43 -19.53 9.13
CA GLN A 303 -16.51 -19.49 10.11
C GLN A 303 -16.06 -18.78 11.40
N PRO A 304 -16.28 -17.46 11.55
CA PRO A 304 -15.85 -16.71 12.74
C PRO A 304 -16.62 -17.08 14.02
N ASP A 305 -17.77 -17.75 13.89
CA ASP A 305 -18.64 -18.14 15.02
C ASP A 305 -17.99 -19.22 15.91
N LEU A 306 -16.93 -19.89 15.42
CA LEU A 306 -16.15 -20.89 16.14
C LEU A 306 -14.99 -20.28 16.98
N GLY A 307 -14.82 -18.95 16.96
CA GLY A 307 -13.77 -18.22 17.68
C GLY A 307 -12.89 -17.38 16.74
N PRO A 308 -11.91 -16.61 17.28
CA PRO A 308 -10.98 -15.85 16.46
C PRO A 308 -10.00 -16.80 15.77
N ILE A 309 -10.42 -17.34 14.63
CA ILE A 309 -9.56 -18.14 13.76
C ILE A 309 -8.71 -17.16 12.96
N LEU A 310 -7.42 -17.14 13.28
CA LEU A 310 -6.37 -16.49 12.51
C LEU A 310 -5.55 -17.57 11.81
N ASP A 311 -5.10 -17.24 10.62
CA ASP A 311 -3.99 -17.96 10.00
C ASP A 311 -2.73 -17.55 10.79
N ASP A 312 -1.91 -18.52 11.20
CA ASP A 312 -0.74 -18.30 12.06
C ASP A 312 0.37 -17.49 11.36
N ASP A 313 1.57 -17.38 11.95
CA ASP A 313 2.67 -16.58 11.37
C ASP A 313 3.10 -17.07 9.96
N GLU A 314 2.68 -18.27 9.55
CA GLU A 314 2.87 -18.82 8.19
C GLU A 314 1.66 -18.63 7.26
N GLY A 315 0.62 -17.96 7.74
CA GLY A 315 -0.63 -17.77 7.05
C GLY A 315 -0.55 -17.07 5.70
N THR A 316 -1.48 -17.46 4.83
CA THR A 316 -1.63 -16.99 3.45
C THR A 316 -2.76 -15.98 3.29
N GLY A 317 -3.67 -15.92 4.28
CA GLY A 317 -4.87 -15.10 4.16
C GLY A 317 -5.96 -15.74 3.29
N ILE A 318 -5.80 -16.98 2.81
CA ILE A 318 -6.77 -17.59 1.88
C ILE A 318 -7.97 -18.22 2.61
N HIS A 319 -7.72 -18.89 3.74
CA HIS A 319 -8.73 -19.59 4.51
C HIS A 319 -9.11 -18.86 5.81
N ALA A 320 -8.19 -18.07 6.34
CA ALA A 320 -8.40 -17.25 7.52
C ALA A 320 -7.56 -15.96 7.41
N PRO A 321 -7.98 -14.84 8.02
CA PRO A 321 -7.17 -13.63 8.03
C PRO A 321 -5.85 -13.82 8.78
N VAL A 322 -4.80 -13.15 8.31
CA VAL A 322 -3.51 -13.00 9.00
C VAL A 322 -3.52 -11.69 9.78
N LEU A 323 -2.96 -11.68 10.99
CA LEU A 323 -2.75 -10.44 11.73
C LEU A 323 -1.66 -9.60 11.03
N ASN A 324 -1.96 -8.34 10.71
CA ASN A 324 -0.95 -7.45 10.17
C ASN A 324 -0.07 -6.91 11.31
N PRO A 325 1.24 -7.21 11.33
CA PRO A 325 2.14 -6.69 12.34
C PRO A 325 2.39 -5.19 12.16
N PHE A 326 2.17 -4.65 10.97
CA PHE A 326 2.29 -3.24 10.63
C PHE A 326 0.95 -2.49 10.59
N ARG A 327 -0.09 -3.03 11.26
CA ARG A 327 -1.36 -2.31 11.45
C ARG A 327 -1.14 -0.99 12.19
N SER A 328 -2.09 -0.07 12.05
CA SER A 328 -2.05 1.18 12.80
C SER A 328 -2.01 0.89 14.31
N PRO A 329 -1.12 1.54 15.09
CA PRO A 329 -1.05 1.35 16.53
C PRO A 329 -2.21 2.04 17.27
N VAL A 330 -2.98 2.90 16.58
CA VAL A 330 -4.06 3.68 17.18
C VAL A 330 -5.34 2.86 17.19
N HIS A 331 -5.85 2.62 18.40
CA HIS A 331 -7.15 1.99 18.61
C HIS A 331 -8.27 3.01 18.40
N LEU A 332 -9.13 2.76 17.42
CA LEU A 332 -10.31 3.58 17.14
C LEU A 332 -11.52 3.00 17.88
N ARG A 333 -12.26 3.86 18.58
CA ARG A 333 -13.55 3.49 19.18
C ARG A 333 -14.66 3.67 18.15
N SER A 334 -15.38 2.61 17.81
CA SER A 334 -16.59 2.68 17.01
C SER A 334 -17.79 2.99 17.89
N ALA A 335 -18.69 3.87 17.43
CA ALA A 335 -19.90 4.26 18.17
C ALA A 335 -20.92 3.10 18.27
N GLY A 336 -20.78 2.04 17.47
CA GLY A 336 -21.76 0.95 17.36
C GLY A 336 -21.31 -0.42 17.86
N VAL A 337 -20.02 -0.61 18.17
CA VAL A 337 -19.51 -1.88 18.73
C VAL A 337 -18.59 -1.62 19.92
N ARG A 338 -18.67 -2.49 20.93
CA ARG A 338 -17.80 -2.42 22.13
C ARG A 338 -16.35 -2.84 21.87
N TRP A 339 -16.02 -3.19 20.63
CA TRP A 339 -14.71 -3.64 20.20
C TRP A 339 -14.07 -2.47 19.46
N GLY A 340 -12.93 -1.99 19.92
CA GLY A 340 -12.23 -1.01 19.09
C GLY A 340 -11.48 -1.69 17.96
N TRP A 341 -11.16 -0.90 16.94
CA TRP A 341 -10.65 -1.36 15.66
C TRP A 341 -9.33 -0.68 15.33
N PHE A 342 -8.47 -1.34 14.57
CA PHE A 342 -7.21 -0.77 14.07
C PHE A 342 -7.27 -0.68 12.55
N LYS A 343 -6.74 0.38 11.93
CA LYS A 343 -6.62 0.40 10.46
C LYS A 343 -5.64 -0.70 9.99
N ASN A 344 -5.96 -1.33 8.86
CA ASN A 344 -5.25 -2.49 8.31
C ASN A 344 -4.96 -3.59 9.34
N ALA A 345 -5.88 -3.88 10.28
CA ALA A 345 -5.62 -4.83 11.35
C ALA A 345 -5.30 -6.24 10.85
N PHE A 346 -6.05 -6.69 9.85
CA PHE A 346 -5.98 -8.04 9.31
C PHE A 346 -5.79 -8.00 7.81
N ILE A 347 -5.07 -8.98 7.27
CA ILE A 347 -4.88 -9.20 5.83
C ILE A 347 -5.59 -10.48 5.44
N PHE A 348 -6.33 -10.46 4.35
CA PHE A 348 -7.04 -11.62 3.82
C PHE A 348 -7.09 -11.57 2.29
N SER A 349 -7.18 -12.73 1.66
CA SER A 349 -7.11 -12.98 0.23
C SER A 349 -8.24 -13.94 -0.16
N PRO A 350 -9.50 -13.49 -0.13
CA PRO A 350 -10.66 -14.35 -0.27
C PRO A 350 -10.91 -14.77 -1.73
N ILE A 351 -10.14 -14.25 -2.69
CA ILE A 351 -10.29 -14.57 -4.12
C ILE A 351 -9.30 -15.68 -4.47
N ARG A 352 -9.79 -16.78 -5.02
CA ARG A 352 -8.96 -17.85 -5.55
C ARG A 352 -8.39 -17.43 -6.90
N ILE A 353 -7.08 -17.61 -7.06
CA ILE A 353 -6.43 -17.47 -8.36
C ILE A 353 -6.74 -18.74 -9.16
N PRO A 354 -7.37 -18.65 -10.34
CA PRO A 354 -7.64 -19.82 -11.15
C PRO A 354 -6.33 -20.46 -11.63
N ASP A 355 -6.27 -21.80 -11.62
CA ASP A 355 -5.16 -22.55 -12.21
C ASP A 355 -5.22 -22.46 -13.74
N PHE A 356 -4.79 -21.34 -14.31
CA PHE A 356 -4.64 -21.18 -15.75
C PHE A 356 -3.37 -21.90 -16.22
N SER A 357 -3.42 -23.23 -16.28
CA SER A 357 -2.36 -24.03 -16.90
C SER A 357 -2.31 -23.93 -18.44
N ALA A 358 -3.11 -23.04 -19.07
CA ALA A 358 -3.07 -22.84 -20.51
C ALA A 358 -3.53 -21.43 -20.93
N ASN A 359 -2.71 -20.79 -21.77
CA ASN A 359 -2.96 -19.64 -22.66
C ASN A 359 -3.42 -18.29 -22.08
N LYS A 360 -2.47 -17.34 -22.10
CA LYS A 360 -2.68 -15.89 -21.93
C LYS A 360 -3.67 -15.29 -22.94
N ASP A 361 -3.83 -15.92 -24.10
CA ASP A 361 -4.76 -15.51 -25.17
C ASP A 361 -6.24 -15.73 -24.81
N ASP A 362 -6.54 -16.63 -23.87
CA ASP A 362 -7.91 -16.92 -23.42
C ASP A 362 -8.44 -15.84 -22.45
N LEU A 363 -7.54 -15.06 -21.84
CA LEU A 363 -7.89 -13.98 -20.89
C LEU A 363 -8.60 -12.81 -21.61
N ILE A 364 -8.11 -12.43 -22.79
CA ILE A 364 -8.68 -11.33 -23.59
C ILE A 364 -10.09 -11.72 -24.11
N GLY A 365 -10.28 -12.98 -24.52
CA GLY A 365 -11.58 -13.51 -24.92
C GLY A 365 -12.60 -13.55 -23.78
N LYS A 366 -12.17 -13.95 -22.57
CA LYS A 366 -13.03 -13.94 -21.37
C LYS A 366 -13.37 -12.52 -20.91
N LEU A 367 -12.43 -11.59 -20.95
CA LEU A 367 -12.68 -10.17 -20.65
C LEU A 367 -13.68 -9.55 -21.64
N ALA A 368 -13.66 -9.94 -22.92
CA ALA A 368 -14.65 -9.51 -23.90
C ALA A 368 -16.05 -10.10 -23.65
N SER A 369 -16.15 -11.26 -23.00
CA SER A 369 -17.44 -11.89 -22.61
C SER A 369 -18.04 -11.33 -21.31
N LEU A 370 -17.25 -10.60 -20.52
CA LEU A 370 -17.64 -9.98 -19.26
C LEU A 370 -18.26 -8.58 -19.45
N GLN A 371 -18.88 -8.28 -20.60
CA GLN A 371 -19.52 -6.98 -20.84
C GLN A 371 -20.53 -6.64 -19.72
N VAL A 372 -20.09 -5.62 -18.95
CA VAL A 372 -20.71 -4.79 -17.89
C VAL A 372 -22.19 -5.02 -17.58
#